data_AF-A0A1R0H5U0-F1
#
_entry.id   AF-A0A1R0H5U0-F1
#
_cell.length_a   1.000
_cell.length_b   1.000
_cell.length_c   1.000
_cell.angle_alpha   90.00
_cell.angle_beta   90.00
_cell.angle_gamma   90.00
#
_symmetry.space_group_name_H-M   'P 1'
#
loop_
_entity.id
_entity.type
_entity.pdbx_description
1 polymer ?
#
loop_
_entity_poly.entity_id
_entity_poly.type
_entity_poly.pdbx_seq_one_letter_code
_entity_poly.pdbx_strand_id
1 'polypeptide(L)'
;MNISYLRVLLVNIAPLIITLFQIESVNSHGILGFPPSRGNLKWFGTCGSGQGCKGPCDSSISESINSLPFRLAKIKPLRRRSKMTVTWGRLNHPGGFVRISIVPRNVSDSWSEFDSNVVQYSCYEATCGPTVKNDPILGFLNGGGNAECSAKIKIPGHLHDGIYTLQWAWFGGGVYMGDVNKSFGEYYGCSDFVVKGGPPPSSRVKSPKFVGGDVMYPSENVCRYWGSNKLGDCSFKNKFPKVVPGNPYESTLEPCMGGGAKKGKPAGF
;
A
#
# COMPACT_ATOMS: atom_id res chain seq x y z
N MET A 1 -59.32 46.52 -28.77
CA MET A 1 -60.54 45.69 -28.77
C MET A 1 -60.15 44.23 -28.95
N ASN A 2 -60.55 43.37 -28.00
CA ASN A 2 -60.58 41.88 -27.94
C ASN A 2 -59.26 41.11 -28.22
N ILE A 3 -58.60 40.46 -27.25
CA ILE A 3 -58.90 39.23 -26.48
C ILE A 3 -59.29 38.02 -27.37
N SER A 4 -58.42 36.99 -27.43
CA SER A 4 -58.75 35.59 -27.07
C SER A 4 -57.59 34.59 -27.19
N TYR A 5 -57.22 34.03 -26.02
CA TYR A 5 -56.86 32.63 -25.68
C TYR A 5 -55.63 31.88 -26.26
N LEU A 6 -54.59 31.79 -25.41
CA LEU A 6 -54.08 30.60 -24.71
C LEU A 6 -53.94 29.26 -25.49
N ARG A 7 -52.68 28.80 -25.71
CA ARG A 7 -52.28 27.38 -25.56
C ARG A 7 -50.79 27.25 -25.19
N VAL A 8 -50.58 26.87 -23.92
CA VAL A 8 -49.66 25.85 -23.38
C VAL A 8 -48.16 25.89 -23.77
N LEU A 9 -47.38 26.17 -22.72
CA LEU A 9 -45.99 25.78 -22.45
C LEU A 9 -45.41 24.66 -23.34
N LEU A 10 -44.25 24.91 -23.95
CA LEU A 10 -43.16 23.93 -24.00
C LEU A 10 -41.84 24.68 -23.77
N VAL A 11 -41.38 24.54 -22.55
CA VAL A 11 -40.10 24.98 -22.02
C VAL A 11 -38.99 24.23 -22.77
N ASN A 12 -38.21 24.95 -23.56
CA ASN A 12 -36.94 24.46 -24.12
C ASN A 12 -35.91 24.35 -22.98
N ILE A 13 -35.91 23.23 -22.27
CA ILE A 13 -34.75 22.78 -21.49
C ILE A 13 -34.20 21.57 -22.22
N ALA A 14 -33.17 21.80 -23.02
CA ALA A 14 -32.30 20.73 -23.48
C ALA A 14 -31.71 20.02 -22.25
N PRO A 15 -31.78 18.69 -22.12
CA PRO A 15 -31.12 18.02 -21.04
C PRO A 15 -29.62 18.07 -21.30
N LEU A 16 -28.92 18.81 -20.46
CA LEU A 16 -27.49 18.67 -20.23
C LEU A 16 -27.27 17.24 -19.72
N ILE A 17 -27.10 16.27 -20.62
CA ILE A 17 -26.64 14.93 -20.29
C ILE A 17 -25.18 15.10 -19.87
N ILE A 18 -24.97 15.40 -18.59
CA ILE A 18 -23.71 15.17 -17.92
C ILE A 18 -23.57 13.65 -17.90
N THR A 19 -22.87 13.10 -18.89
CA THR A 19 -22.19 11.82 -18.71
C THR A 19 -21.23 12.00 -17.55
N LEU A 20 -21.72 11.71 -16.34
CA LEU A 20 -20.90 11.25 -15.23
C LEU A 20 -20.24 9.97 -15.73
N PHE A 21 -19.16 10.10 -16.50
CA PHE A 21 -18.13 9.09 -16.47
C PHE A 21 -17.72 9.03 -15.00
N GLN A 22 -18.22 8.00 -14.31
CA GLN A 22 -17.55 7.50 -13.14
C GLN A 22 -16.15 7.14 -13.65
N ILE A 23 -15.22 8.07 -13.51
CA ILE A 23 -13.82 7.74 -13.41
C ILE A 23 -13.79 6.93 -12.12
N GLU A 24 -14.03 5.62 -12.22
CA GLU A 24 -13.54 4.71 -11.21
C GLU A 24 -12.06 5.03 -11.14
N SER A 25 -11.67 5.69 -10.07
CA SER A 25 -10.29 6.00 -9.78
C SER A 25 -9.59 4.65 -9.72
N VAL A 26 -8.94 4.29 -10.83
CA VAL A 26 -8.03 3.17 -10.87
C VAL A 26 -6.95 3.54 -9.86
N ASN A 27 -7.11 3.05 -8.62
CA ASN A 27 -6.15 3.24 -7.55
C ASN A 27 -4.87 2.52 -7.99
N SER A 28 -4.02 3.26 -8.69
CA SER A 28 -2.73 2.81 -9.22
C SER A 28 -1.67 2.73 -8.13
N HIS A 29 -2.02 3.05 -6.88
CA HIS A 29 -1.12 3.01 -5.72
C HIS A 29 -1.71 2.16 -4.60
N GLY A 30 -0.91 1.21 -4.11
CA GLY A 30 -1.29 0.33 -3.01
C GLY A 30 -1.22 1.16 -1.74
N ILE A 31 -2.37 1.37 -1.10
CA ILE A 31 -2.47 2.21 0.09
C ILE A 31 -2.78 1.30 1.27
N LEU A 32 -2.05 1.50 2.38
CA LEU A 32 -2.37 0.92 3.67
C LEU A 32 -3.80 1.35 4.07
N GLY A 33 -4.72 0.38 4.13
CA GLY A 33 -6.12 0.62 4.48
C GLY A 33 -6.30 0.65 6.00
N PHE A 34 -5.90 -0.43 6.67
CA PHE A 34 -5.96 -0.54 8.12
C PHE A 34 -4.66 -1.14 8.69
N PRO A 35 -4.14 -0.65 9.81
CA PRO A 35 -4.59 0.55 10.54
C PRO A 35 -4.47 1.83 9.69
N PRO A 36 -5.31 2.87 9.91
CA PRO A 36 -5.35 4.05 9.07
C PRO A 36 -3.98 4.68 8.84
N SER A 37 -3.66 4.96 7.58
CA SER A 37 -2.38 5.54 7.19
C SER A 37 -2.08 6.85 7.95
N ARG A 38 -0.80 7.08 8.22
CA ARG A 38 -0.25 8.29 8.82
C ARG A 38 -0.52 9.47 7.90
N GLY A 39 -0.46 9.26 6.58
CA GLY A 39 -1.07 10.04 5.51
C GLY A 39 -0.81 11.53 5.52
N ASN A 40 -0.23 12.05 4.43
CA ASN A 40 -0.24 13.48 4.13
C ASN A 40 -0.84 13.72 2.74
N LEU A 41 -1.15 14.99 2.45
CA LEU A 41 -1.66 15.42 1.13
C LEU A 41 -0.63 15.23 0.01
N LYS A 42 0.66 15.14 0.34
CA LYS A 42 1.74 14.97 -0.63
C LYS A 42 1.74 13.58 -1.27
N TRP A 43 1.42 12.56 -0.48
CA TRP A 43 1.53 11.15 -0.88
C TRP A 43 0.19 10.40 -0.79
N PHE A 44 -0.90 11.06 -0.39
CA PHE A 44 -2.24 10.47 -0.28
C PHE A 44 -2.28 9.15 0.53
N GLY A 45 -1.36 9.00 1.51
CA GLY A 45 -1.28 7.81 2.36
C GLY A 45 -0.38 6.67 1.87
N THR A 46 0.33 6.83 0.74
CA THR A 46 1.30 5.85 0.22
C THR A 46 2.45 6.51 -0.54
N CYS A 47 3.67 6.02 -0.37
CA CYS A 47 4.87 6.70 -0.81
C CYS A 47 5.74 5.78 -1.67
N GLY A 48 5.84 6.06 -2.97
CA GLY A 48 6.64 5.27 -3.92
C GLY A 48 8.08 5.77 -4.06
N SER A 49 9.06 4.87 -3.96
CA SER A 49 10.49 5.19 -4.11
C SER A 49 10.81 5.79 -5.49
N GLY A 50 10.15 5.26 -6.53
CA GLY A 50 10.23 5.73 -7.92
C GLY A 50 9.76 7.17 -8.10
N GLN A 51 8.80 7.61 -7.26
CA GLN A 51 8.22 8.94 -7.26
C GLN A 51 9.05 9.95 -6.43
N GLY A 52 10.21 9.54 -5.92
CA GLY A 52 11.10 10.39 -5.13
C GLY A 52 10.86 10.33 -3.62
N CYS A 53 10.02 9.40 -3.14
CA CYS A 53 9.92 9.14 -1.71
C CYS A 53 11.21 8.52 -1.14
N LYS A 54 11.67 9.00 0.03
CA LYS A 54 12.93 8.53 0.67
C LYS A 54 12.79 8.13 2.14
N GLY A 55 11.71 8.54 2.79
CA GLY A 55 11.46 8.18 4.19
C GLY A 55 10.89 6.77 4.31
N PRO A 56 11.09 6.10 5.46
CA PRO A 56 10.47 4.80 5.71
C PRO A 56 8.95 4.87 5.83
N CYS A 57 8.40 6.08 6.00
CA CYS A 57 6.98 6.35 6.07
C CYS A 57 6.57 7.33 4.98
N ASP A 58 5.29 7.26 4.62
CA ASP A 58 4.62 8.22 3.73
C ASP A 58 4.53 9.63 4.32
N SER A 59 4.67 9.75 5.63
CA SER A 59 4.77 11.04 6.32
C SER A 59 5.71 10.90 7.52
N SER A 60 6.58 11.88 7.71
CA SER A 60 7.48 11.90 8.87
C SER A 60 6.72 12.13 10.18
N ILE A 61 7.42 11.96 11.30
CA ILE A 61 6.88 12.30 12.62
C ILE A 61 6.44 13.77 12.67
N SER A 62 7.28 14.69 12.15
CA SER A 62 7.06 16.13 12.21
C SER A 62 5.88 16.58 11.35
N GLU A 63 5.75 16.03 10.13
CA GLU A 63 4.63 16.33 9.22
C GLU A 63 3.28 15.84 9.75
N SER A 64 3.28 14.87 10.67
CA SER A 64 2.07 14.16 11.10
C SER A 64 1.65 14.45 12.54
N ILE A 65 2.30 15.37 13.24
CA ILE A 65 2.09 15.63 14.69
C ILE A 65 0.66 16.09 15.00
N ASN A 66 0.13 17.04 14.23
CA ASN A 66 -1.20 17.63 14.47
C ASN A 66 -2.34 16.63 14.21
N SER A 67 -2.10 15.70 13.30
CA SER A 67 -3.05 14.63 12.95
C SER A 67 -3.02 13.42 13.90
N LEU A 68 -2.04 13.33 14.81
CA LEU A 68 -1.85 12.17 15.68
C LEU A 68 -3.08 11.90 16.58
N PRO A 69 -3.65 12.89 17.31
CA PRO A 69 -4.81 12.62 18.17
C PRO A 69 -6.00 12.03 17.41
N PHE A 70 -6.29 12.58 16.23
CA PHE A 70 -7.38 12.10 15.37
C PHE A 70 -7.14 10.68 14.85
N ARG A 71 -5.89 10.32 14.52
CA ARG A 71 -5.56 8.95 14.09
C ARG A 71 -5.67 7.96 15.24
N LEU A 72 -5.14 8.29 16.42
CA LEU A 72 -5.21 7.41 17.58
C LEU A 72 -6.66 7.20 18.05
N ALA A 73 -7.54 8.17 17.85
CA ALA A 73 -8.97 8.01 18.14
C ALA A 73 -9.68 6.98 17.23
N LYS A 74 -9.15 6.70 16.02
CA LYS A 74 -9.74 5.73 15.07
C LYS A 74 -9.41 4.28 15.42
N ILE A 75 -8.46 4.03 16.31
CA ILE A 75 -7.99 2.68 16.64
C ILE A 75 -8.06 2.50 18.15
N LYS A 76 -8.81 1.49 18.61
CA LYS A 76 -8.76 1.10 20.02
C LYS A 76 -7.36 0.60 20.38
N PRO A 77 -6.83 0.91 21.58
CA PRO A 77 -5.54 0.39 22.01
C PRO A 77 -5.46 -1.13 21.87
N LEU A 78 -4.37 -1.60 21.26
CA LEU A 78 -4.10 -3.02 21.05
C LEU A 78 -3.34 -3.58 22.25
N ARG A 79 -3.64 -4.83 22.62
CA ARG A 79 -2.94 -5.51 23.72
C ARG A 79 -1.71 -6.23 23.19
N ARG A 80 -0.65 -6.36 24.01
CA ARG A 80 0.45 -7.29 23.71
C ARG A 80 -0.13 -8.68 23.37
N ARG A 81 0.44 -9.32 22.35
CA ARG A 81 0.05 -10.66 21.88
C ARG A 81 -1.37 -10.76 21.31
N SER A 82 -2.13 -9.67 21.16
CA SER A 82 -3.38 -9.70 20.40
C SER A 82 -3.09 -9.87 18.91
N LYS A 83 -4.11 -10.29 18.16
CA LYS A 83 -4.05 -10.32 16.70
C LYS A 83 -4.50 -8.96 16.15
N MET A 84 -3.90 -8.56 15.05
CA MET A 84 -4.34 -7.44 14.22
C MET A 84 -4.35 -7.89 12.77
N THR A 85 -5.40 -7.54 12.03
CA THR A 85 -5.42 -7.67 10.58
C THR A 85 -4.91 -6.35 10.01
N VAL A 86 -3.86 -6.40 9.21
CA VAL A 86 -3.39 -5.26 8.42
C VAL A 86 -4.01 -5.41 7.04
N THR A 87 -4.62 -4.36 6.49
CA THR A 87 -5.26 -4.37 5.16
C THR A 87 -4.65 -3.33 4.24
N TRP A 88 -4.70 -3.60 2.95
CA TRP A 88 -4.31 -2.65 1.91
C TRP A 88 -5.19 -2.81 0.67
N GLY A 89 -5.33 -1.71 -0.07
CA GLY A 89 -6.00 -1.73 -1.37
C GLY A 89 -5.20 -2.56 -2.36
N ARG A 90 -5.90 -3.35 -3.18
CA ARG A 90 -5.27 -4.08 -4.28
C ARG A 90 -5.00 -3.15 -5.45
N LEU A 91 -3.75 -3.14 -5.89
CA LEU A 91 -3.26 -2.44 -7.06
C LEU A 91 -3.77 -3.06 -8.36
N ASN A 92 -3.63 -2.30 -9.46
CA ASN A 92 -3.72 -2.83 -10.81
C ASN A 92 -2.46 -3.59 -11.26
N HIS A 93 -1.46 -3.70 -10.37
CA HIS A 93 -0.18 -4.37 -10.59
C HIS A 93 -0.04 -5.59 -9.66
N PRO A 94 0.34 -6.76 -10.19
CA PRO A 94 0.34 -8.01 -9.46
C PRO A 94 1.64 -8.26 -8.67
N GLY A 95 1.53 -9.22 -7.76
CA GLY A 95 2.62 -9.91 -7.11
C GLY A 95 3.45 -9.04 -6.18
N GLY A 96 4.59 -9.61 -5.80
CA GLY A 96 5.48 -9.07 -4.80
C GLY A 96 5.14 -9.51 -3.39
N PHE A 97 5.79 -8.83 -2.46
CA PHE A 97 5.79 -9.14 -1.05
C PHE A 97 5.35 -7.91 -0.27
N VAL A 98 4.78 -8.16 0.91
CA VAL A 98 4.51 -7.15 1.92
C VAL A 98 5.39 -7.44 3.13
N ARG A 99 6.15 -6.44 3.57
CA ARG A 99 6.82 -6.44 4.87
C ARG A 99 6.01 -5.63 5.87
N ILE A 100 5.82 -6.18 7.06
CA ILE A 100 5.21 -5.50 8.19
C ILE A 100 6.22 -5.41 9.32
N SER A 101 6.52 -4.18 9.75
CA SER A 101 7.43 -3.88 10.85
C SER A 101 6.77 -2.96 11.87
N ILE A 102 7.18 -3.03 13.14
CA ILE A 102 6.61 -2.23 14.22
C ILE A 102 7.74 -1.67 15.08
N VAL A 103 7.77 -0.35 15.25
CA VAL A 103 8.79 0.36 16.05
C VAL A 103 8.13 1.37 16.99
N PRO A 104 8.79 1.76 18.09
CA PRO A 104 8.36 2.92 18.88
C PRO A 104 8.22 4.17 17.99
N ARG A 105 7.16 4.96 18.19
CA ARG A 105 6.86 6.06 17.27
C ARG A 105 8.01 7.09 17.17
N ASN A 106 8.70 7.36 18.27
CA ASN A 106 9.80 8.33 18.32
C ASN A 106 11.02 7.97 17.45
N VAL A 107 11.12 6.73 16.98
CA VAL A 107 12.21 6.29 16.08
C VAL A 107 11.71 5.92 14.67
N SER A 108 10.44 6.19 14.38
CA SER A 108 9.76 5.79 13.13
C SER A 108 10.17 6.54 11.86
N ASP A 109 11.12 7.48 11.95
CA ASP A 109 11.73 8.11 10.76
C ASP A 109 13.03 7.40 10.33
N SER A 110 13.40 6.28 10.98
CA SER A 110 14.60 5.49 10.68
C SER A 110 14.30 4.18 9.93
N TRP A 111 14.97 3.96 8.80
CA TRP A 111 14.94 2.69 8.06
C TRP A 111 15.49 1.51 8.88
N SER A 112 16.63 1.71 9.54
CA SER A 112 17.31 0.63 10.29
C SER A 112 16.48 0.11 11.46
N GLU A 113 15.67 0.98 12.06
CA GLU A 113 14.73 0.60 13.12
C GLU A 113 13.65 -0.34 12.59
N PHE A 114 13.06 -0.02 11.43
CA PHE A 114 12.09 -0.93 10.81
C PHE A 114 12.72 -2.22 10.32
N ASP A 115 13.93 -2.17 9.75
CA ASP A 115 14.66 -3.34 9.28
C ASP A 115 14.99 -4.32 10.42
N SER A 116 15.24 -3.79 11.63
CA SER A 116 15.55 -4.59 12.82
C SER A 116 14.32 -5.13 13.55
N ASN A 117 13.13 -4.59 13.28
CA ASN A 117 11.89 -4.89 14.03
C ASN A 117 10.78 -5.49 13.17
N VAL A 118 11.15 -6.25 12.13
CA VAL A 118 10.19 -6.89 11.24
C VAL A 118 9.36 -7.94 11.99
N VAL A 119 8.04 -7.86 11.83
CA VAL A 119 7.08 -8.77 12.46
C VAL A 119 6.73 -9.92 11.52
N GLN A 120 6.47 -9.60 10.25
CA GLN A 120 6.00 -10.58 9.27
C GLN A 120 6.31 -10.11 7.84
N TYR A 121 6.58 -11.09 6.97
CA TYR A 121 6.43 -10.97 5.53
C TYR A 121 5.21 -11.77 5.06
N SER A 122 4.54 -11.31 4.01
CA SER A 122 3.51 -12.07 3.30
C SER A 122 3.59 -11.82 1.80
N CYS A 123 2.93 -12.67 1.00
CA CYS A 123 2.64 -12.28 -0.38
C CYS A 123 1.69 -11.08 -0.41
N TYR A 124 1.82 -10.24 -1.44
CA TYR A 124 0.95 -9.07 -1.64
C TYR A 124 -0.51 -9.47 -1.87
N GLU A 125 -0.75 -10.54 -2.61
CA GLU A 125 -2.08 -11.00 -3.00
C GLU A 125 -2.50 -12.29 -2.28
N ALA A 126 -2.20 -12.38 -0.98
CA ALA A 126 -2.45 -13.59 -0.20
C ALA A 126 -3.95 -13.84 0.08
N THR A 127 -4.76 -12.78 0.17
CA THR A 127 -6.19 -12.87 0.50
C THR A 127 -7.09 -12.12 -0.48
N CYS A 128 -6.53 -11.67 -1.60
CA CYS A 128 -7.20 -10.84 -2.60
C CYS A 128 -6.73 -11.26 -4.01
N GLY A 129 -7.37 -10.71 -5.03
CA GLY A 129 -7.00 -10.91 -6.43
C GLY A 129 -7.71 -9.88 -7.31
N PRO A 130 -7.41 -9.85 -8.61
CA PRO A 130 -8.07 -8.93 -9.52
C PRO A 130 -9.52 -9.33 -9.72
N THR A 131 -10.36 -8.34 -10.02
CA THR A 131 -11.77 -8.58 -10.36
C THR A 131 -11.86 -9.42 -11.65
N VAL A 132 -11.00 -9.13 -12.63
CA VAL A 132 -10.88 -9.86 -13.89
C VAL A 132 -9.53 -10.59 -13.92
N LYS A 133 -9.55 -11.93 -13.91
CA LYS A 133 -8.30 -12.72 -13.90
C LYS A 133 -7.53 -12.68 -15.21
N ASN A 134 -8.23 -12.67 -16.34
CA ASN A 134 -7.64 -12.64 -17.68
C ASN A 134 -8.06 -11.34 -18.34
N ASP A 135 -7.45 -10.23 -17.96
CA ASP A 135 -7.75 -8.95 -18.58
C ASP A 135 -7.12 -8.92 -19.99
N PRO A 136 -7.90 -8.64 -21.06
CA PRO A 136 -7.39 -8.66 -22.43
C PRO A 136 -6.42 -7.51 -22.73
N ILE A 137 -6.42 -6.46 -21.93
CA ILE A 137 -5.56 -5.27 -22.09
C ILE A 137 -4.36 -5.36 -21.14
N LEU A 138 -4.61 -5.68 -19.88
CA LEU A 138 -3.59 -5.66 -18.84
C LEU A 138 -2.88 -7.01 -18.68
N GLY A 139 -3.51 -8.11 -19.08
CA GLY A 139 -2.95 -9.47 -19.05
C GLY A 139 -3.33 -10.29 -17.80
N PHE A 140 -2.70 -11.46 -17.66
CA PHE A 140 -3.06 -12.43 -16.62
C PHE A 140 -2.72 -11.95 -15.20
N LEU A 141 -3.75 -11.93 -14.36
CA LEU A 141 -3.77 -11.45 -12.98
C LEU A 141 -3.41 -9.96 -12.83
N ASN A 142 -3.36 -9.22 -13.92
CA ASN A 142 -3.21 -7.77 -13.92
C ASN A 142 -4.58 -7.09 -13.81
N GLY A 143 -4.58 -5.77 -13.61
CA GLY A 143 -5.82 -5.00 -13.39
C GLY A 143 -6.19 -4.93 -11.93
N GLY A 144 -7.07 -4.00 -11.56
CA GLY A 144 -7.44 -3.72 -10.17
C GLY A 144 -8.32 -4.82 -9.55
N GLY A 145 -8.56 -4.72 -8.24
CA GLY A 145 -9.49 -5.59 -7.53
C GLY A 145 -10.26 -4.83 -6.46
N ASN A 146 -11.52 -5.21 -6.25
CA ASN A 146 -12.40 -4.55 -5.27
C ASN A 146 -12.24 -5.11 -3.84
N ALA A 147 -11.55 -6.25 -3.69
CA ALA A 147 -11.29 -6.87 -2.40
C ALA A 147 -10.04 -6.28 -1.74
N GLU A 148 -10.13 -5.97 -0.44
CA GLU A 148 -8.95 -5.64 0.35
C GLU A 148 -8.03 -6.86 0.50
N CYS A 149 -6.74 -6.62 0.26
CA CYS A 149 -5.70 -7.56 0.61
C CYS A 149 -5.39 -7.44 2.10
N SER A 150 -4.93 -8.53 2.73
CA SER A 150 -4.69 -8.50 4.16
C SER A 150 -3.63 -9.48 4.65
N ALA A 151 -3.07 -9.16 5.83
CA ALA A 151 -2.21 -10.05 6.60
C ALA A 151 -2.60 -10.02 8.09
N LYS A 152 -2.74 -11.21 8.69
CA LYS A 152 -2.97 -11.35 10.13
C LYS A 152 -1.65 -11.43 10.89
N ILE A 153 -1.34 -10.37 11.64
CA ILE A 153 -0.15 -10.29 12.49
C ILE A 153 -0.53 -10.48 13.97
N LYS A 154 0.49 -10.70 14.80
CA LYS A 154 0.36 -10.71 16.27
C LYS A 154 1.21 -9.58 16.83
N ILE A 155 0.64 -8.72 17.67
CA ILE A 155 1.38 -7.65 18.32
C ILE A 155 2.53 -8.26 19.15
N PRO A 156 3.80 -7.87 18.91
CA PRO A 156 4.93 -8.49 19.57
C PRO A 156 4.80 -8.43 21.10
N GLY A 157 5.18 -9.52 21.75
CA GLY A 157 5.02 -9.66 23.20
C GLY A 157 6.03 -8.87 24.03
N HIS A 158 7.10 -8.35 23.41
CA HIS A 158 8.15 -7.58 24.06
C HIS A 158 7.85 -6.07 24.11
N LEU A 159 6.80 -5.59 23.44
CA LEU A 159 6.46 -4.17 23.40
C LEU A 159 5.90 -3.69 24.73
N HIS A 160 6.46 -2.62 25.28
CA HIS A 160 5.88 -1.91 26.44
C HIS A 160 4.60 -1.16 26.04
N ASP A 161 3.83 -0.72 27.03
CA ASP A 161 2.71 0.20 26.77
C ASP A 161 3.24 1.50 26.17
N GLY A 162 2.62 2.02 25.12
CA GLY A 162 3.12 3.20 24.41
C GLY A 162 2.52 3.39 23.01
N ILE A 163 3.03 4.41 22.32
CA ILE A 163 2.66 4.72 20.93
C ILE A 163 3.70 4.11 19.99
N TYR A 164 3.22 3.35 19.02
CA TYR A 164 4.04 2.65 18.05
C TYR A 164 3.64 3.05 16.63
N THR A 165 4.55 2.80 15.71
CA THR A 165 4.32 2.94 14.29
C THR A 165 4.47 1.58 13.62
N LEU A 166 3.42 1.18 12.89
CA LEU A 166 3.48 0.07 11.95
C LEU A 166 3.92 0.61 10.59
N GLN A 167 4.88 -0.04 9.95
CA GLN A 167 5.20 0.15 8.54
C GLN A 167 4.66 -1.01 7.73
N TRP A 168 3.96 -0.68 6.66
CA TRP A 168 3.62 -1.55 5.54
C TRP A 168 4.53 -1.17 4.36
N ALA A 169 5.25 -2.14 3.81
CA ALA A 169 6.11 -1.93 2.65
C ALA A 169 5.82 -2.99 1.58
N TRP A 170 5.46 -2.57 0.37
CA TRP A 170 5.28 -3.42 -0.79
C TRP A 170 6.49 -3.34 -1.72
N PHE A 171 6.96 -4.49 -2.18
CA PHE A 171 8.12 -4.60 -3.06
C PHE A 171 8.07 -5.85 -3.92
N GLY A 172 8.81 -5.86 -5.03
CA GLY A 172 8.81 -6.96 -5.98
C GLY A 172 7.53 -7.04 -6.81
N GLY A 173 6.73 -5.97 -6.84
CA GLY A 173 5.61 -5.82 -7.77
C GLY A 173 6.08 -5.62 -9.20
N GLY A 174 5.28 -6.01 -10.18
CA GLY A 174 5.66 -5.91 -11.58
C GLY A 174 4.56 -5.51 -12.54
N VAL A 175 4.92 -5.62 -13.82
CA VAL A 175 4.12 -5.14 -14.96
C VAL A 175 4.05 -3.60 -14.96
N TYR A 176 5.23 -2.98 -14.99
CA TYR A 176 5.35 -1.53 -15.05
C TYR A 176 4.95 -1.02 -16.44
N MET A 177 3.92 -0.17 -16.50
CA MET A 177 3.38 0.41 -17.74
C MET A 177 3.07 -0.62 -18.83
N GLY A 178 2.52 -1.78 -18.42
CA GLY A 178 2.15 -2.87 -19.32
C GLY A 178 3.33 -3.76 -19.75
N ASP A 179 4.57 -3.39 -19.47
CA ASP A 179 5.73 -4.25 -19.74
C ASP A 179 5.84 -5.36 -18.68
N VAL A 180 5.42 -6.56 -19.08
CA VAL A 180 5.43 -7.78 -18.25
C VAL A 180 6.81 -8.17 -17.75
N ASN A 181 7.87 -7.58 -18.30
CA ASN A 181 9.25 -7.85 -17.91
C ASN A 181 9.82 -6.85 -16.90
N LYS A 182 9.07 -5.83 -16.50
CA LYS A 182 9.55 -4.73 -15.65
C LYS A 182 8.93 -4.73 -14.26
N SER A 183 9.72 -4.29 -13.28
CA SER A 183 9.31 -4.17 -11.88
C SER A 183 9.10 -2.72 -11.44
N PHE A 184 8.27 -2.55 -10.42
CA PHE A 184 8.09 -1.29 -9.70
C PHE A 184 9.23 -1.03 -8.72
N GLY A 185 9.33 0.23 -8.31
CA GLY A 185 9.95 0.61 -7.06
C GLY A 185 9.18 0.08 -5.85
N GLU A 186 9.65 0.46 -4.68
CA GLU A 186 9.06 0.06 -3.41
C GLU A 186 8.04 1.10 -2.97
N TYR A 187 6.99 0.65 -2.30
CA TYR A 187 5.94 1.53 -1.76
C TYR A 187 5.85 1.34 -0.26
N TYR A 188 5.65 2.46 0.44
CA TYR A 188 5.63 2.48 1.90
C TYR A 188 4.41 3.24 2.42
N GLY A 189 3.87 2.77 3.52
CA GLY A 189 2.84 3.46 4.29
C GLY A 189 3.02 3.14 5.78
N CYS A 190 2.86 4.14 6.62
CA CYS A 190 2.96 3.98 8.06
C CYS A 190 1.62 4.22 8.74
N SER A 191 1.44 3.71 9.95
CA SER A 191 0.28 4.00 10.79
C SER A 191 0.67 4.04 12.25
N ASP A 192 0.16 5.03 12.98
CA ASP A 192 0.40 5.18 14.41
C ASP A 192 -0.73 4.54 15.21
N PHE A 193 -0.40 3.76 16.24
CA PHE A 193 -1.36 3.10 17.11
C PHE A 193 -0.84 2.99 18.55
N VAL A 194 -1.74 2.67 19.48
CA VAL A 194 -1.41 2.50 20.91
C VAL A 194 -1.33 1.02 21.25
N VAL A 195 -0.25 0.61 21.93
CA VAL A 195 -0.18 -0.64 22.67
C VAL A 195 -0.49 -0.36 24.14
N LYS A 196 -1.48 -1.06 24.72
CA LYS A 196 -1.84 -0.92 26.14
C LYS A 196 -2.31 -2.26 26.72
N GLY A 197 -1.70 -2.67 27.82
CA GLY A 197 -2.07 -3.89 28.54
C GLY A 197 -1.75 -5.20 27.80
N GLY A 198 -2.29 -6.30 28.32
CA GLY A 198 -1.88 -7.68 27.98
C GLY A 198 -0.81 -8.21 28.94
N PRO A 199 -0.32 -9.45 28.75
CA PRO A 199 0.69 -10.06 29.62
C PRO A 199 1.95 -9.20 29.74
N PRO A 200 2.76 -9.32 30.81
CA PRO A 200 4.00 -8.57 30.95
C PRO A 200 4.90 -8.65 29.70
N PRO A 201 5.60 -7.56 29.33
CA PRO A 201 6.56 -7.59 28.24
C PRO A 201 7.57 -8.71 28.42
N SER A 202 7.77 -9.53 27.38
CA SER A 202 8.79 -10.57 27.39
C SER A 202 10.12 -10.03 26.89
N SER A 203 11.24 -10.46 27.45
CA SER A 203 12.59 -10.17 26.93
C SER A 203 12.86 -10.79 25.54
N ARG A 204 12.04 -11.76 25.12
CA ARG A 204 12.23 -12.47 23.84
C ARG A 204 11.67 -11.69 22.65
N VAL A 205 12.57 -11.24 21.77
CA VAL A 205 12.24 -10.84 20.40
C VAL A 205 12.11 -12.10 19.54
N LYS A 206 11.06 -12.17 18.71
CA LYS A 206 10.87 -13.29 17.78
C LYS A 206 11.40 -12.92 16.41
N SER A 207 12.03 -13.87 15.75
CA SER A 207 12.38 -13.74 14.33
C SER A 207 11.12 -13.49 13.50
N PRO A 208 11.21 -12.73 12.40
CA PRO A 208 10.06 -12.47 11.55
C PRO A 208 9.57 -13.79 10.93
N LYS A 209 8.28 -13.88 10.65
CA LYS A 209 7.70 -15.03 9.95
C LYS A 209 7.38 -14.68 8.51
N PHE A 210 7.48 -15.65 7.61
CA PHE A 210 6.96 -15.53 6.25
C PHE A 210 5.69 -16.37 6.11
N VAL A 211 4.68 -15.78 5.45
CA VAL A 211 3.42 -16.43 5.08
C VAL A 211 3.27 -16.33 3.56
N GLY A 212 3.60 -17.41 2.86
CA GLY A 212 3.43 -17.52 1.41
C GLY A 212 2.01 -17.89 1.00
N GLY A 213 1.81 -18.01 -0.32
CA GLY A 213 0.55 -18.33 -0.95
C GLY A 213 -0.13 -17.07 -1.46
N ASP A 214 0.05 -16.77 -2.74
CA ASP A 214 -0.66 -15.69 -3.44
C ASP A 214 -1.72 -16.24 -4.39
N VAL A 215 -2.47 -15.34 -5.03
CA VAL A 215 -3.48 -15.70 -6.03
C VAL A 215 -2.93 -16.54 -7.20
N MET A 216 -1.63 -16.48 -7.49
CA MET A 216 -0.97 -17.30 -8.51
C MET A 216 -0.63 -18.70 -8.00
N TYR A 217 -0.14 -18.80 -6.76
CA TYR A 217 0.35 -20.03 -6.13
C TYR A 217 -0.32 -20.25 -4.76
N PRO A 218 -1.67 -20.41 -4.70
CA PRO A 218 -2.41 -20.33 -3.44
C PRO A 218 -2.11 -21.45 -2.45
N SER A 219 -1.57 -22.57 -2.93
CA SER A 219 -1.22 -23.76 -2.13
C SER A 219 0.27 -23.86 -1.81
N GLU A 220 1.09 -22.88 -2.21
CA GLU A 220 2.54 -22.95 -2.06
C GLU A 220 3.07 -21.86 -1.12
N ASN A 221 4.11 -22.17 -0.34
CA ASN A 221 4.73 -21.20 0.55
C ASN A 221 5.76 -20.32 -0.18
N VAL A 222 5.31 -19.64 -1.24
CA VAL A 222 6.06 -18.70 -2.10
C VAL A 222 5.12 -17.63 -2.66
N CYS A 223 5.69 -16.61 -3.31
CA CYS A 223 4.97 -15.57 -4.04
C CYS A 223 5.53 -15.44 -5.47
N ARG A 224 4.68 -14.98 -6.39
CA ARG A 224 5.07 -14.39 -7.67
C ARG A 224 5.62 -12.99 -7.41
N TYR A 225 6.75 -12.64 -8.03
CA TYR A 225 7.37 -11.31 -7.89
C TYR A 225 8.19 -10.93 -9.14
N TRP A 226 8.60 -9.67 -9.25
CA TRP A 226 9.46 -9.13 -10.30
C TRP A 226 10.65 -8.40 -9.69
N GLY A 227 11.73 -8.28 -10.46
CA GLY A 227 12.92 -7.56 -10.01
C GLY A 227 13.57 -8.27 -8.81
N SER A 228 13.53 -7.62 -7.63
CA SER A 228 14.12 -8.12 -6.39
C SER A 228 13.09 -8.67 -5.40
N ASN A 229 13.51 -9.69 -4.65
CA ASN A 229 12.83 -10.21 -3.47
C ASN A 229 13.42 -9.65 -2.16
N LYS A 230 14.19 -8.55 -2.22
CA LYS A 230 14.79 -7.89 -1.07
C LYS A 230 14.40 -6.42 -1.05
N LEU A 231 13.81 -5.98 0.06
CA LEU A 231 13.53 -4.56 0.28
C LEU A 231 14.83 -3.76 0.38
N GLY A 232 14.86 -2.58 -0.22
CA GLY A 232 16.01 -1.69 -0.35
C GLY A 232 16.68 -1.72 -1.72
N ASP A 233 16.59 -2.85 -2.44
CA ASP A 233 17.20 -2.99 -3.77
C ASP A 233 16.54 -2.07 -4.82
N CYS A 234 15.27 -1.73 -4.61
CA CYS A 234 14.46 -0.87 -5.49
C CYS A 234 14.10 0.48 -4.85
N SER A 235 14.94 0.96 -3.94
CA SER A 235 14.77 2.26 -3.25
C SER A 235 15.29 3.47 -4.04
N PHE A 236 16.06 3.24 -5.11
CA PHE A 236 16.78 4.25 -5.89
C PHE A 236 17.72 5.16 -5.08
N LYS A 237 18.02 4.80 -3.83
CA LYS A 237 18.92 5.55 -2.92
C LYS A 237 18.63 7.07 -2.99
N ASN A 238 19.65 7.89 -3.20
CA ASN A 238 19.57 9.36 -3.21
C ASN A 238 19.12 9.97 -4.55
N LYS A 239 18.63 9.17 -5.50
CA LYS A 239 18.13 9.68 -6.78
C LYS A 239 16.73 10.27 -6.60
N PHE A 240 16.45 11.37 -7.30
CA PHE A 240 15.12 11.98 -7.37
C PHE A 240 14.69 12.08 -8.84
N PRO A 241 13.42 11.85 -9.15
CA PRO A 241 12.95 12.00 -10.52
C PRO A 241 13.04 13.46 -10.96
N LYS A 242 13.29 13.67 -12.25
CA LYS A 242 13.17 14.98 -12.88
C LYS A 242 11.75 15.08 -13.45
N VAL A 243 10.99 16.09 -13.04
CA VAL A 243 9.67 16.32 -13.62
C VAL A 243 9.83 16.72 -15.08
N VAL A 244 9.19 15.97 -15.96
CA VAL A 244 9.10 16.26 -17.40
C VAL A 244 7.66 16.69 -17.70
N PRO A 245 7.41 17.97 -18.02
CA PRO A 245 6.06 18.47 -18.29
C PRO A 245 5.34 17.64 -19.35
N GLY A 246 4.11 17.21 -19.05
CA GLY A 246 3.29 16.39 -19.95
C GLY A 246 3.71 14.93 -20.08
N ASN A 247 4.81 14.50 -19.46
CA ASN A 247 5.28 13.12 -19.50
C ASN A 247 5.49 12.53 -18.09
N PRO A 248 4.44 11.94 -17.49
CA PRO A 248 4.55 11.31 -16.19
C PRO A 248 5.47 10.08 -16.17
N TYR A 249 5.68 9.43 -17.33
CA TYR A 249 6.54 8.24 -17.45
C TYR A 249 8.02 8.57 -17.31
N GLU A 250 8.45 9.71 -17.84
CA GLU A 250 9.82 10.21 -17.63
C GLU A 250 9.99 10.94 -16.29
N SER A 251 8.88 11.18 -15.58
CA SER A 251 8.86 11.84 -14.27
C SER A 251 8.99 10.87 -13.09
N THR A 252 9.48 9.65 -13.32
CA THR A 252 9.73 8.63 -12.29
C THR A 252 11.11 7.98 -12.52
N LEU A 253 11.65 7.37 -11.46
CA LEU A 253 12.89 6.59 -11.52
C LEU A 253 12.66 5.15 -11.98
N GLU A 254 11.40 4.77 -12.18
CA GLU A 254 10.98 3.45 -12.64
C GLU A 254 11.22 3.25 -14.14
N PRO A 255 11.30 1.98 -14.61
CA PRO A 255 11.21 0.74 -13.85
C PRO A 255 12.44 0.48 -12.97
N CYS A 256 12.27 -0.28 -11.87
CA CYS A 256 13.41 -0.63 -11.02
C CYS A 256 14.34 -1.66 -11.68
N MET A 257 13.77 -2.78 -12.17
CA MET A 257 14.53 -3.89 -12.76
C MET A 257 13.78 -4.49 -13.94
N GLY A 258 14.52 -5.25 -14.77
CA GLY A 258 13.97 -6.14 -15.79
C GLY A 258 14.05 -7.62 -15.40
N GLY A 259 13.48 -8.49 -16.23
CA GLY A 259 13.67 -9.95 -16.16
C GLY A 259 12.43 -10.79 -15.87
N GLY A 260 11.23 -10.23 -16.05
CA GLY A 260 9.99 -11.02 -15.99
C GLY A 260 9.59 -11.48 -14.58
N ALA A 261 8.51 -12.25 -14.55
CA ALA A 261 7.97 -12.81 -13.32
C ALA A 261 8.86 -13.95 -12.80
N LYS A 262 9.07 -13.94 -11.49
CA LYS A 262 9.82 -14.94 -10.72
C LYS A 262 8.90 -15.53 -9.66
N LYS A 263 9.33 -16.65 -9.07
CA LYS A 263 8.63 -17.37 -8.00
C LYS A 263 9.61 -17.60 -6.86
N GLY A 264 9.23 -17.25 -5.63
CA GLY A 264 10.12 -17.42 -4.48
C GLY A 264 9.65 -16.75 -3.21
N LYS A 265 10.57 -16.63 -2.26
CA LYS A 265 10.35 -16.02 -0.94
C LYS A 265 11.10 -14.69 -0.84
N PRO A 266 10.75 -13.83 0.14
CA PRO A 266 11.60 -12.68 0.50
C PRO A 266 13.02 -13.15 0.85
N ALA A 267 14.02 -12.34 0.55
CA ALA A 267 15.40 -12.62 0.92
C ALA A 267 15.52 -12.84 2.44
N GLY A 268 16.19 -13.95 2.83
CA GLY A 268 16.33 -14.37 4.22
C GLY A 268 15.29 -15.38 4.73
N PHE A 269 14.47 -15.97 3.84
CA PHE A 269 13.43 -16.98 4.17
C PHE A 269 13.45 -18.23 3.28
#